data_AF-A0A1D9DZP2-F1
#
_entry.id   AF-A0A1D9DZP2-F1
#
_cell.length_a   1.000
_cell.length_b   1.000
_cell.length_c   1.000
_cell.angle_alpha   90.00
_cell.angle_beta   90.00
_cell.angle_gamma   90.00
#
_symmetry.space_group_name_H-M   'P 1'
#
loop_
_entity.id
_entity.type
_entity.pdbx_description
1 polymer ?
#
loop_
_entity_poly.entity_id
_entity_poly.type
_entity_poly.pdbx_seq_one_letter_code
_entity_poly.pdbx_strand_id
1 'polypeptide(L)'
;MNYAWLIPSMLMGSVLAASSGNWFFLFASVFGSLLAALLNVQFQAYSRAFGDLSFSGKHFYLGDQKLSRLAFFWPPEIKQKVLAFLLALENSPKRLELISKLVESNFLLSEKGLGYIGFVAAEPVGINLLSGYPHLAIIGPTGSGKSFLLDRYFKSLYAQPQQFQFVLIDFKMAATFAFYSDQPRISGPFSENNLAALQQELERLERLMHQRGLELGFQHTPVFVLVDEFAHLLSKYPKAAGYFENFLARGRSVNIHVVVATQNLSSIPRSMQAHLRSRIAVGHLEKVELLALGDQAATPVVNTKDSRSARLIGLGQAAQHFDF
;
A
#
# COMPACT_ATOMS: atom_id res chain seq x y z
N MET A 1 28.77 23.90 13.68
CA MET A 1 28.45 23.52 12.29
C MET A 1 29.21 24.47 11.39
N ASN A 2 30.06 23.98 10.47
CA ASN A 2 30.77 24.85 9.55
C ASN A 2 29.91 25.04 8.30
N TYR A 3 29.17 26.16 8.22
CA TYR A 3 28.27 26.47 7.10
C TYR A 3 29.02 26.90 5.83
N ALA A 4 30.36 26.84 5.84
CA ALA A 4 31.23 27.21 4.74
C ALA A 4 30.91 26.49 3.41
N TRP A 5 30.30 25.30 3.46
CA TRP A 5 29.91 24.55 2.25
C TRP A 5 28.73 25.16 1.48
N LEU A 6 27.95 26.07 2.07
CA LEU A 6 26.80 26.74 1.43
C LEU A 6 27.18 28.02 0.69
N ILE A 7 28.39 28.54 0.93
CA ILE A 7 28.86 29.81 0.36
C ILE A 7 29.04 29.72 -1.17
N PRO A 8 29.61 28.64 -1.75
CA PRO A 8 29.79 28.54 -3.19
C PRO A 8 28.47 28.51 -3.98
N SER A 9 27.44 27.83 -3.46
CA SER A 9 26.12 27.75 -4.11
C SER A 9 25.39 29.09 -4.09
N MET A 10 25.43 29.83 -2.98
CA MET A 10 24.82 31.15 -2.89
C MET A 10 25.55 32.18 -3.78
N LEU A 11 26.87 32.11 -3.87
CA LEU A 11 27.67 32.94 -4.79
C LEU A 11 27.32 32.66 -6.24
N MET A 12 27.24 31.38 -6.63
CA MET A 12 26.91 31.00 -8.01
C MET A 12 25.50 31.47 -8.40
N GLY A 13 24.52 31.32 -7.52
CA GLY A 13 23.16 31.83 -7.73
C GLY A 13 23.10 33.35 -7.93
N SER A 14 23.95 34.08 -7.21
CA SER A 14 24.05 35.54 -7.30
C SER A 14 24.67 35.99 -8.62
N VAL A 15 25.72 35.30 -9.09
CA VAL A 15 26.37 35.56 -10.38
C VAL A 15 25.42 35.24 -11.54
N LEU A 16 24.67 34.13 -11.47
CA LEU A 16 23.70 33.75 -12.50
C LEU A 16 22.53 34.74 -12.57
N ALA A 17 21.99 35.17 -11.43
CA ALA A 17 20.91 36.16 -11.41
C ALA A 17 21.34 37.52 -11.98
N ALA A 18 22.56 37.98 -11.65
CA ALA A 18 23.10 39.24 -12.16
C ALA A 18 23.42 39.19 -13.67
N SER A 19 23.90 38.04 -14.17
CA SER A 19 24.26 37.88 -15.59
C SER A 19 23.06 37.63 -16.50
N SER A 20 22.03 36.93 -16.03
CA SER A 20 20.86 36.59 -16.85
C SER A 20 19.65 37.52 -16.62
N GLY A 21 19.72 38.43 -15.65
CA GLY A 21 18.60 39.27 -15.21
C GLY A 21 17.45 38.49 -14.54
N ASN A 22 17.62 37.19 -14.31
CA ASN A 22 16.58 36.31 -13.77
C ASN A 22 16.86 35.99 -12.29
N TRP A 23 16.15 36.71 -11.42
CA TRP A 23 16.28 36.58 -9.96
C TRP A 23 15.85 35.21 -9.42
N PHE A 24 15.17 34.38 -10.23
CA PHE A 24 14.83 33.01 -9.85
C PHE A 24 16.07 32.18 -9.49
N PHE A 25 17.22 32.39 -10.13
CA PHE A 25 18.44 31.62 -9.84
C PHE A 25 19.04 31.93 -8.45
N LEU A 26 18.98 33.20 -8.04
CA LEU A 26 19.38 33.60 -6.69
C LEU A 26 18.40 33.02 -5.67
N PHE A 27 17.09 33.12 -5.93
CA PHE A 27 16.07 32.54 -5.06
C PHE A 27 16.26 31.02 -4.90
N ALA A 28 16.40 30.28 -6.00
CA ALA A 28 16.59 28.83 -5.97
C ALA A 28 17.87 28.41 -5.21
N SER A 29 18.95 29.17 -5.36
CA SER A 29 20.23 28.88 -4.68
C SER A 29 20.18 29.18 -3.18
N VAL A 30 19.55 30.29 -2.79
CA VAL A 30 19.31 30.64 -1.38
C VAL A 30 18.38 29.62 -0.74
N PHE A 31 17.27 29.29 -1.39
CA PHE A 31 16.29 28.32 -0.91
C PHE A 31 16.90 26.91 -0.79
N GLY A 32 17.63 26.46 -1.81
CA GLY A 32 18.33 25.16 -1.78
C GLY A 32 19.38 25.08 -0.67
N SER A 33 20.13 26.16 -0.46
CA SER A 33 21.16 26.22 0.60
C SER A 33 20.54 26.22 2.00
N LEU A 34 19.45 26.97 2.20
CA LEU A 34 18.68 26.94 3.44
C LEU A 34 18.07 25.56 3.71
N LEU A 35 17.49 24.94 2.69
CA LEU A 35 16.93 23.59 2.79
C LEU A 35 18.04 22.59 3.17
N ALA A 36 19.18 22.61 2.47
CA ALA A 36 20.32 21.73 2.78
C ALA A 36 20.87 21.93 4.19
N ALA A 37 20.96 23.18 4.67
CA ALA A 37 21.34 23.48 6.05
C ALA A 37 20.37 22.84 7.04
N LEU A 38 19.07 23.00 6.81
CA LEU A 38 18.00 22.48 7.66
C LEU A 38 18.03 20.94 7.70
N LEU A 39 18.25 20.29 6.55
CA LEU A 39 18.39 18.84 6.45
C LEU A 39 19.65 18.32 7.16
N ASN A 40 20.77 19.04 7.05
CA ASN A 40 22.02 18.65 7.71
C ASN A 40 21.91 18.79 9.25
N VAL A 41 21.23 19.83 9.75
CA VAL A 41 20.93 19.97 11.18
C VAL A 41 20.12 18.77 11.67
N GLN A 42 19.06 18.38 10.94
CA GLN A 42 18.24 17.23 11.29
C GLN A 42 19.04 15.93 11.23
N PHE A 43 19.84 15.72 10.18
CA PHE A 43 20.67 14.53 10.03
C PHE A 43 21.69 14.39 11.17
N GLN A 44 22.37 15.47 11.55
CA GLN A 44 23.31 15.45 12.67
C GLN A 44 22.60 15.18 14.01
N ALA A 45 21.42 15.77 14.23
CA ALA A 45 20.62 15.52 15.43
C ALA A 45 20.25 14.02 15.55
N TYR A 46 19.88 13.41 14.45
CA TYR A 46 19.55 11.98 14.35
C TYR A 46 20.76 11.05 14.52
N SER A 47 21.91 11.36 13.92
CA SER A 47 23.13 10.56 14.05
C SER A 47 23.70 10.51 15.47
N ARG A 48 23.37 11.51 16.30
CA ARG A 48 23.79 11.58 17.72
C ARG A 48 22.77 10.97 18.66
N ALA A 49 21.56 10.68 18.17
CA ALA A 49 20.51 10.08 18.96
C ALA A 49 20.73 8.57 19.07
N PHE A 50 21.10 8.12 20.27
CA PHE A 50 21.20 6.72 20.64
C PHE A 50 20.12 6.39 21.65
N GLY A 51 19.42 5.27 21.46
CA GLY A 51 18.36 4.83 22.37
C GLY A 51 17.30 4.00 21.67
N ASP A 52 16.39 3.47 22.47
CA ASP A 52 15.23 2.73 21.98
C ASP A 52 14.23 3.69 21.34
N LEU A 53 13.54 3.18 20.31
CA LEU A 53 12.48 3.93 19.68
C LEU A 53 11.24 3.88 20.58
N SER A 54 10.66 5.04 20.84
CA SER A 54 9.39 5.14 21.57
C SER A 54 8.40 6.03 20.82
N PHE A 55 7.11 5.80 21.08
CA PHE A 55 6.04 6.63 20.54
C PHE A 55 5.22 7.20 21.69
N SER A 56 5.21 8.52 21.81
CA SER A 56 4.47 9.22 22.86
C SER A 56 3.72 10.41 22.28
N GLY A 57 2.44 10.53 22.64
CA GLY A 57 1.52 11.56 22.15
C GLY A 57 1.26 11.46 20.64
N LYS A 58 2.08 12.13 19.83
CA LYS A 58 1.95 12.22 18.36
C LYS A 58 3.29 12.18 17.61
N HIS A 59 4.38 11.81 18.26
CA HIS A 59 5.70 11.84 17.66
C HIS A 59 6.49 10.59 18.03
N PHE A 60 7.35 10.17 17.11
CA PHE A 60 8.38 9.18 17.39
C PHE A 60 9.53 9.86 18.10
N TYR A 61 10.14 9.13 19.02
CA TYR A 61 11.32 9.54 19.74
C TYR A 61 12.38 8.45 19.59
N LEU A 62 13.63 8.86 19.40
CA LEU A 62 14.79 7.98 19.44
C LEU A 62 15.61 8.38 20.68
N GLY A 63 15.47 7.60 21.77
CA GLY A 63 15.84 8.10 23.09
C GLY A 63 15.00 9.33 23.46
N ASP A 64 15.65 10.45 23.76
CA ASP A 64 15.00 11.73 24.08
C ASP A 64 14.76 12.63 22.85
N GLN A 65 15.27 12.24 21.68
CA GLN A 65 15.20 13.03 20.45
C GLN A 65 13.89 12.83 19.70
N LYS A 66 13.13 13.92 19.54
CA LYS A 66 11.87 13.93 18.79
C LYS A 66 12.12 13.88 17.29
N LEU A 67 11.55 12.89 16.60
CA LEU A 67 11.59 12.80 15.14
C LEU A 67 10.65 13.83 14.50
N SER A 68 11.10 14.43 13.40
CA SER A 68 10.34 15.38 12.59
C SER A 68 9.12 14.69 11.97
N ARG A 69 8.04 15.44 11.73
CA ARG A 69 6.84 14.88 11.09
C ARG A 69 7.05 14.54 9.62
N LEU A 70 8.02 15.15 8.95
CA LEU A 70 8.28 14.92 7.53
C LEU A 70 9.23 13.74 7.38
N ALA A 71 8.66 12.55 7.42
CA ALA A 71 9.41 11.30 7.43
C ALA A 71 10.21 11.06 6.13
N PHE A 72 9.87 11.80 5.06
CA PHE A 72 10.65 11.91 3.83
C PHE A 72 12.14 12.21 4.10
N PHE A 73 12.43 13.14 5.01
CA PHE A 73 13.78 13.62 5.32
C PHE A 73 14.54 12.77 6.35
N TRP A 74 13.96 11.65 6.80
CA TRP A 74 14.63 10.79 7.75
C TRP A 74 15.77 9.99 7.09
N PRO A 75 16.91 9.79 7.78
CA PRO A 75 17.93 8.84 7.36
C PRO A 75 17.36 7.43 7.21
N PRO A 76 17.85 6.61 6.27
CA PRO A 76 17.35 5.25 6.05
C PRO A 76 17.41 4.39 7.31
N GLU A 77 18.46 4.50 8.12
CA GLU A 77 18.62 3.79 9.40
C GLU A 77 17.46 4.06 10.39
N ILE A 78 17.00 5.31 10.46
CA ILE A 78 15.84 5.67 11.30
C ILE A 78 14.55 5.11 10.72
N LYS A 79 14.41 5.12 9.40
CA LYS A 79 13.26 4.50 8.73
C LYS A 79 13.14 3.03 9.11
N GLN A 80 14.26 2.31 9.10
CA GLN A 80 14.33 0.89 9.48
C GLN A 80 14.03 0.65 10.96
N LYS A 81 14.53 1.49 11.88
CA LYS A 81 14.23 1.39 13.32
C LYS A 81 12.77 1.67 13.63
N VAL A 82 12.22 2.75 13.05
CA VAL A 82 10.79 3.09 13.18
C VAL A 82 9.94 1.94 12.67
N LEU A 83 10.35 1.36 11.56
CA LEU A 83 9.67 0.22 11.02
C LEU A 83 9.71 -1.02 11.92
N ALA A 84 10.90 -1.43 12.38
CA ALA A 84 11.04 -2.59 13.26
C ALA A 84 10.16 -2.44 14.51
N PHE A 85 10.08 -1.22 15.06
CA PHE A 85 9.17 -0.90 16.16
C PHE A 85 7.69 -1.09 15.80
N LEU A 86 7.24 -0.68 14.62
CA LEU A 86 5.85 -0.91 14.19
C LEU A 86 5.51 -2.39 13.95
N LEU A 87 6.50 -3.18 13.53
CA LEU A 87 6.36 -4.62 13.35
C LEU A 87 6.26 -5.32 14.71
N ALA A 88 7.04 -4.87 15.69
CA ALA A 88 7.01 -5.38 17.06
C ALA A 88 5.71 -5.04 17.83
N LEU A 89 4.93 -4.07 17.37
CA LEU A 89 3.61 -3.76 17.93
C LEU A 89 2.56 -4.77 17.44
N GLU A 90 2.50 -5.96 18.04
CA GLU A 90 1.40 -6.90 17.81
C GLU A 90 0.08 -6.46 18.48
N ASN A 91 -1.03 -6.60 17.76
CA ASN A 91 -2.43 -6.49 18.21
C ASN A 91 -2.86 -5.27 19.05
N SER A 92 -2.10 -4.17 19.06
CA SER A 92 -2.52 -2.95 19.75
C SER A 92 -3.39 -2.05 18.86
N PRO A 93 -4.53 -1.51 19.32
CA PRO A 93 -5.27 -0.47 18.60
C PRO A 93 -4.39 0.77 18.30
N LYS A 94 -3.31 0.99 19.06
CA LYS A 94 -2.30 2.02 18.80
C LYS A 94 -1.55 1.82 17.49
N ARG A 95 -1.39 0.58 17.01
CA ARG A 95 -0.71 0.25 15.75
C ARG A 95 -1.44 0.86 14.55
N LEU A 96 -2.77 0.80 14.56
CA LEU A 96 -3.63 1.33 13.50
C LEU A 96 -3.49 2.85 13.40
N GLU A 97 -3.51 3.53 14.54
CA GLU A 97 -3.31 4.98 14.67
C GLU A 97 -1.88 5.41 14.27
N LEU A 98 -0.89 4.58 14.56
CA LEU A 98 0.52 4.80 14.19
C LEU A 98 0.77 4.63 12.70
N ILE A 99 0.22 3.56 12.11
CA ILE A 99 0.29 3.30 10.67
C ILE A 99 -0.44 4.41 9.92
N SER A 100 -1.65 4.79 10.34
CA SER A 100 -2.39 5.88 9.67
C SER A 100 -1.58 7.18 9.70
N LYS A 101 -0.98 7.54 10.84
CA LYS A 101 -0.13 8.75 10.96
C LYS A 101 1.16 8.71 10.15
N LEU A 102 1.75 7.52 9.96
CA LEU A 102 2.97 7.37 9.14
C LEU A 102 2.67 7.38 7.65
N VAL A 103 1.53 6.81 7.27
CA VAL A 103 1.03 6.88 5.91
C VAL A 103 0.64 8.34 5.59
N GLU A 104 0.01 9.05 6.53
CA GLU A 104 -0.28 10.50 6.47
C GLU A 104 0.98 11.37 6.42
N SER A 105 2.11 10.93 6.98
CA SER A 105 3.36 11.70 7.02
C SER A 105 4.22 11.60 5.77
N ASN A 106 3.65 11.11 4.65
CA ASN A 106 4.34 10.83 3.38
C ASN A 106 5.55 9.89 3.53
N PHE A 107 5.57 9.04 4.56
CA PHE A 107 6.68 8.12 4.79
C PHE A 107 6.80 7.03 3.71
N LEU A 108 5.67 6.53 3.23
CA LEU A 108 5.58 5.35 2.35
C LEU A 108 4.98 5.64 0.96
N LEU A 109 4.56 6.88 0.70
CA LEU A 109 3.64 7.21 -0.39
C LEU A 109 4.14 8.41 -1.19
N SER A 110 5.16 8.22 -2.01
CA SER A 110 5.51 9.21 -3.04
C SER A 110 4.64 9.09 -4.28
N GLU A 111 4.11 7.89 -4.55
CA GLU A 111 3.36 7.59 -5.77
C GLU A 111 1.86 7.38 -5.50
N LYS A 112 1.02 8.08 -6.27
CA LYS A 112 -0.44 7.98 -6.20
C LYS A 112 -0.90 6.56 -6.52
N GLY A 113 -1.70 5.98 -5.64
CA GLY A 113 -2.28 4.64 -5.81
C GLY A 113 -1.33 3.49 -5.48
N LEU A 114 -0.12 3.79 -4.98
CA LEU A 114 0.79 2.77 -4.48
C LEU A 114 0.24 2.22 -3.16
N GLY A 115 -0.25 0.98 -3.19
CA GLY A 115 -0.67 0.26 -2.01
C GLY A 115 0.49 -0.52 -1.41
N TYR A 116 0.83 -0.21 -0.17
CA TYR A 116 1.97 -0.75 0.55
C TYR A 116 1.72 -2.20 1.01
N ILE A 117 2.68 -3.10 0.77
CA ILE A 117 2.54 -4.54 1.07
C ILE A 117 3.54 -5.04 2.11
N GLY A 118 4.77 -4.53 2.12
CA GLY A 118 5.83 -5.13 2.94
C GLY A 118 7.19 -4.48 2.73
N PHE A 119 8.26 -5.19 3.05
CA PHE A 119 9.64 -4.72 2.92
C PHE A 119 10.56 -5.72 2.26
N VAL A 120 11.58 -5.20 1.58
CA VAL A 120 12.70 -5.97 1.05
C VAL A 120 13.97 -5.28 1.49
N ALA A 121 14.84 -5.99 2.22
CA ALA A 121 16.05 -5.39 2.81
C ALA A 121 15.76 -4.06 3.57
N ALA A 122 14.61 -4.02 4.25
CA ALA A 122 14.08 -2.86 4.98
C ALA A 122 13.74 -1.62 4.12
N GLU A 123 13.65 -1.77 2.80
CA GLU A 123 13.02 -0.80 1.90
C GLU A 123 11.53 -1.15 1.68
N PRO A 124 10.62 -0.16 1.72
CA PRO A 124 9.20 -0.42 1.54
C PRO A 124 8.89 -0.87 0.11
N VAL A 125 8.03 -1.87 0.00
CA VAL A 125 7.50 -2.36 -1.28
C VAL A 125 6.00 -2.17 -1.31
N GLY A 126 5.50 -1.73 -2.46
CA GLY A 126 4.08 -1.54 -2.74
C GLY A 126 3.72 -1.97 -4.15
N ILE A 127 2.41 -2.09 -4.40
CA ILE A 127 1.83 -2.41 -5.70
C ILE A 127 0.93 -1.26 -6.10
N ASN A 128 1.11 -0.73 -7.31
CA ASN A 128 0.23 0.27 -7.88
C ASN A 128 -0.68 -0.35 -8.94
N LEU A 129 -1.97 -0.51 -8.62
CA LEU A 129 -2.96 -1.07 -9.55
C LEU A 129 -3.44 -0.04 -10.59
N LEU A 130 -3.11 1.25 -10.42
CA LEU A 130 -3.46 2.31 -11.37
C LEU A 130 -2.52 2.33 -12.58
N SER A 131 -1.23 2.06 -12.38
CA SER A 131 -0.20 2.10 -13.43
C SER A 131 0.19 0.71 -13.96
N GLY A 132 -0.04 -0.35 -13.19
CA GLY A 132 0.34 -1.73 -13.52
C GLY A 132 -0.84 -2.63 -13.95
N TYR A 133 -0.78 -3.89 -13.51
CA TYR A 133 -1.93 -4.80 -13.65
C TYR A 133 -3.07 -4.35 -12.73
N PRO A 134 -4.31 -4.32 -13.24
CA PRO A 134 -5.43 -3.64 -12.58
C PRO A 134 -5.99 -4.37 -11.36
N HIS A 135 -5.65 -5.65 -11.17
CA HIS A 135 -6.22 -6.51 -10.13
C HIS A 135 -5.13 -7.32 -9.44
N LEU A 136 -5.37 -7.67 -8.18
CA LEU A 136 -4.43 -8.37 -7.30
C LEU A 136 -5.11 -9.57 -6.64
N ALA A 137 -4.43 -10.71 -6.64
CA ALA A 137 -4.81 -11.87 -5.84
C ALA A 137 -3.80 -12.14 -4.73
N ILE A 138 -4.26 -12.38 -3.51
CA ILE A 138 -3.47 -12.79 -2.35
C ILE A 138 -3.85 -14.23 -2.02
N ILE A 139 -2.90 -15.15 -2.13
CA ILE A 139 -3.10 -16.59 -2.04
C ILE A 139 -2.26 -17.16 -0.89
N GLY A 140 -2.83 -18.05 -0.10
CA GLY A 140 -2.15 -18.66 1.05
C GLY A 140 -3.09 -19.42 1.98
N PRO A 141 -2.61 -20.40 2.76
CA PRO A 141 -3.47 -21.18 3.65
C PRO A 141 -4.08 -20.34 4.80
N THR A 142 -5.03 -20.92 5.53
CA THR A 142 -5.58 -20.32 6.75
C THR A 142 -4.45 -20.01 7.75
N GLY A 143 -4.50 -18.83 8.39
CA GLY A 143 -3.47 -18.40 9.35
C GLY A 143 -2.18 -17.85 8.73
N SER A 144 -2.01 -17.85 7.40
CA SER A 144 -0.79 -17.33 6.76
C SER A 144 -0.64 -15.80 6.83
N GLY A 145 -1.72 -15.08 7.16
CA GLY A 145 -1.71 -13.62 7.24
C GLY A 145 -2.26 -12.88 6.03
N LYS A 146 -2.98 -13.56 5.12
CA LYS A 146 -3.65 -12.93 3.96
C LYS A 146 -4.51 -11.73 4.34
N SER A 147 -5.42 -11.90 5.30
CA SER A 147 -6.32 -10.85 5.78
C SER A 147 -5.55 -9.65 6.34
N PHE A 148 -4.46 -9.92 7.05
CA PHE A 148 -3.58 -8.88 7.58
C PHE A 148 -2.86 -8.11 6.45
N LEU A 149 -2.38 -8.81 5.43
CA LEU A 149 -1.76 -8.19 4.26
C LEU A 149 -2.76 -7.37 3.44
N LEU A 150 -3.97 -7.91 3.24
CA LEU A 150 -5.07 -7.24 2.54
C LEU A 150 -5.48 -5.95 3.26
N ASP A 151 -5.67 -6.03 4.58
CA ASP A 151 -5.97 -4.89 5.46
C ASP A 151 -4.86 -3.83 5.44
N ARG A 152 -3.58 -4.24 5.48
CA ARG A 152 -2.46 -3.32 5.33
C ARG A 152 -2.48 -2.59 3.99
N TYR A 153 -2.66 -3.33 2.90
CA TYR A 153 -2.73 -2.77 1.56
C TYR A 153 -3.87 -1.73 1.48
N PHE A 154 -5.05 -2.10 1.97
CA PHE A 154 -6.20 -1.18 2.09
C PHE A 154 -5.87 0.09 2.88
N LYS A 155 -5.35 -0.04 4.10
CA LYS A 155 -5.02 1.11 4.96
C LYS A 155 -4.07 2.09 4.29
N SER A 156 -3.08 1.56 3.58
CA SER A 156 -2.09 2.39 2.88
C SER A 156 -2.70 3.22 1.75
N LEU A 157 -3.72 2.68 1.08
CA LEU A 157 -4.49 3.42 0.08
C LEU A 157 -5.48 4.39 0.74
N TYR A 158 -6.12 3.98 1.84
CA TYR A 158 -7.12 4.80 2.52
C TYR A 158 -6.53 6.09 3.12
N ALA A 159 -5.33 6.02 3.68
CA ALA A 159 -4.65 7.18 4.27
C ALA A 159 -3.99 8.10 3.23
N GLN A 160 -4.08 7.77 1.94
CA GLN A 160 -3.71 8.72 0.88
C GLN A 160 -4.69 9.91 0.81
N PRO A 161 -4.18 11.12 0.51
CA PRO A 161 -5.02 12.32 0.40
C PRO A 161 -5.95 12.30 -0.83
N GLN A 162 -5.75 11.36 -1.76
CA GLN A 162 -6.60 11.25 -2.94
C GLN A 162 -7.98 10.68 -2.59
N GLN A 163 -8.98 11.03 -3.41
CA GLN A 163 -10.31 10.45 -3.30
C GLN A 163 -10.32 9.09 -4.00
N PHE A 164 -9.99 8.02 -3.27
CA PHE A 164 -10.32 6.65 -3.66
C PHE A 164 -11.62 6.24 -2.98
N GLN A 165 -12.44 5.44 -3.67
CA GLN A 165 -13.60 4.77 -3.08
C GLN A 165 -13.26 3.30 -2.84
N PHE A 166 -13.84 2.74 -1.78
CA PHE A 166 -13.57 1.37 -1.35
C PHE A 166 -14.87 0.62 -1.16
N VAL A 167 -14.90 -0.63 -1.62
CA VAL A 167 -15.96 -1.60 -1.36
C VAL A 167 -15.31 -2.77 -0.63
N LEU A 168 -15.69 -2.98 0.63
CA LEU A 168 -15.08 -3.99 1.49
C LEU A 168 -16.03 -5.18 1.65
N ILE A 169 -15.53 -6.38 1.39
CA ILE A 169 -16.29 -7.62 1.52
C ILE A 169 -15.46 -8.58 2.39
N ASP A 170 -16.00 -9.00 3.52
CA ASP A 170 -15.43 -10.00 4.43
C ASP A 170 -16.50 -11.06 4.70
N PHE A 171 -16.48 -12.12 3.89
CA PHE A 171 -17.65 -13.00 3.78
C PHE A 171 -17.77 -14.02 4.91
N LYS A 172 -16.67 -14.38 5.60
CA LYS A 172 -16.66 -15.49 6.57
C LYS A 172 -16.57 -15.05 8.02
N MET A 173 -15.54 -14.29 8.39
CA MET A 173 -15.26 -14.00 9.81
C MET A 173 -15.64 -12.57 10.20
N ALA A 174 -15.89 -11.69 9.22
CA ALA A 174 -16.25 -10.29 9.42
C ALA A 174 -15.31 -9.58 10.42
N ALA A 175 -14.01 -9.93 10.40
CA ALA A 175 -13.02 -9.46 11.36
C ALA A 175 -12.00 -8.53 10.71
N THR A 176 -11.71 -8.72 9.43
CA THR A 176 -10.67 -7.99 8.69
C THR A 176 -11.07 -6.53 8.52
N PHE A 177 -12.34 -6.27 8.21
CA PHE A 177 -12.83 -4.93 7.88
C PHE A 177 -13.86 -4.35 8.85
N ALA A 178 -14.23 -5.06 9.92
CA ALA A 178 -15.28 -4.61 10.86
C ALA A 178 -15.06 -3.21 11.44
N PHE A 179 -13.81 -2.82 11.65
CA PHE A 179 -13.45 -1.52 12.23
C PHE A 179 -13.64 -0.33 11.26
N TYR A 180 -13.99 -0.59 9.99
CA TYR A 180 -14.14 0.44 8.95
C TYR A 180 -15.58 0.73 8.56
N SER A 181 -16.55 0.14 9.27
CA SER A 181 -17.96 0.47 9.11
C SER A 181 -18.18 1.98 9.23
N ASP A 182 -19.04 2.53 8.38
CA ASP A 182 -19.47 3.95 8.38
C ASP A 182 -18.38 4.99 8.11
N GLN A 183 -17.20 4.57 7.64
CA GLN A 183 -16.13 5.49 7.28
C GLN A 183 -16.38 6.17 5.92
N PRO A 184 -15.96 7.43 5.75
CA PRO A 184 -16.14 8.14 4.48
C PRO A 184 -15.38 7.44 3.36
N ARG A 185 -15.99 7.41 2.16
CA ARG A 185 -15.47 6.74 0.95
C ARG A 185 -15.48 5.20 1.00
N ILE A 186 -15.99 4.58 2.07
CA ILE A 186 -16.10 3.12 2.20
C ILE A 186 -17.56 2.69 2.09
N SER A 187 -17.81 1.64 1.31
CA SER A 187 -19.07 0.91 1.23
C SER A 187 -18.85 -0.49 1.81
N GLY A 188 -19.70 -0.90 2.75
CA GLY A 188 -19.53 -2.12 3.54
C GLY A 188 -18.94 -1.85 4.94
N PRO A 189 -18.39 -2.87 5.62
CA PRO A 189 -18.10 -4.21 5.09
C PRO A 189 -19.34 -5.07 4.83
N PHE A 190 -19.34 -5.78 3.71
CA PHE A 190 -20.37 -6.77 3.38
C PHE A 190 -19.93 -8.17 3.81
N SER A 191 -20.88 -8.99 4.25
CA SER A 191 -20.67 -10.36 4.73
C SER A 191 -21.84 -11.26 4.34
N GLU A 192 -21.80 -12.53 4.76
CA GLU A 192 -22.92 -13.45 4.58
C GLU A 192 -24.23 -12.99 5.25
N ASN A 193 -24.15 -12.09 6.24
CA ASN A 193 -25.31 -11.61 6.99
C ASN A 193 -26.08 -10.47 6.31
N ASN A 194 -25.52 -9.85 5.25
CA ASN A 194 -26.13 -8.70 4.56
C ASN A 194 -26.13 -8.83 3.04
N LEU A 195 -26.42 -10.03 2.52
CA LEU A 195 -26.41 -10.36 1.09
C LEU A 195 -27.26 -9.42 0.21
N ALA A 196 -28.41 -8.94 0.70
CA ALA A 196 -29.23 -8.01 -0.05
C ALA A 196 -28.50 -6.67 -0.30
N ALA A 197 -27.81 -6.16 0.72
CA ALA A 197 -27.01 -4.94 0.62
C ALA A 197 -25.78 -5.16 -0.27
N LEU A 198 -25.13 -6.32 -0.16
CA LEU A 198 -24.04 -6.71 -1.05
C LEU A 198 -24.50 -6.74 -2.52
N GLN A 199 -25.65 -7.36 -2.79
CA GLN A 199 -26.21 -7.43 -4.14
C GLN A 199 -26.47 -6.02 -4.70
N GLN A 200 -27.11 -5.15 -3.91
CA GLN A 200 -27.38 -3.77 -4.34
C GLN A 200 -26.09 -3.01 -4.67
N GLU A 201 -25.02 -3.21 -3.89
CA GLU A 201 -23.73 -2.59 -4.14
C GLU A 201 -23.04 -3.14 -5.39
N LEU A 202 -23.09 -4.45 -5.63
CA LEU A 202 -22.56 -5.06 -6.85
C LEU A 202 -23.30 -4.53 -8.10
N GLU A 203 -24.62 -4.42 -8.04
CA GLU A 203 -25.43 -3.81 -9.11
C GLU A 203 -25.11 -2.32 -9.30
N ARG A 204 -24.83 -1.58 -8.21
CA ARG A 204 -24.39 -0.17 -8.28
C ARG A 204 -23.05 -0.05 -8.99
N LEU A 205 -22.09 -0.92 -8.67
CA LEU A 205 -20.77 -0.95 -9.32
C LEU A 205 -20.89 -1.31 -10.80
N GLU A 206 -21.76 -2.24 -11.17
CA GLU A 206 -21.99 -2.59 -12.58
C GLU A 206 -22.60 -1.42 -13.37
N ARG A 207 -23.60 -0.72 -12.81
CA ARG A 207 -24.15 0.51 -13.41
C ARG A 207 -23.08 1.60 -13.55
N LEU A 208 -22.26 1.79 -12.52
CA LEU A 208 -21.14 2.74 -12.54
C LEU A 208 -20.13 2.40 -13.65
N MET A 209 -19.77 1.13 -13.79
CA MET A 209 -18.89 0.66 -14.85
C MET A 209 -19.49 0.95 -16.23
N HIS A 210 -20.79 0.65 -16.43
CA HIS A 210 -21.46 0.92 -17.69
C HIS A 210 -21.46 2.41 -18.03
N GLN A 211 -21.78 3.28 -17.06
CA GLN A 211 -21.77 4.73 -17.24
C GLN A 211 -20.38 5.24 -17.62
N ARG A 212 -19.34 4.85 -16.88
CA ARG A 212 -17.95 5.26 -17.16
C ARG A 212 -17.46 4.76 -18.51
N GLY A 213 -17.94 3.61 -18.98
CA GLY A 213 -17.62 3.09 -20.32
C GLY A 213 -18.12 3.98 -21.46
N LEU A 214 -19.15 4.80 -21.22
CA LEU A 214 -19.68 5.78 -22.19
C LEU A 214 -18.94 7.12 -22.11
N GLU A 215 -18.29 7.43 -20.98
CA GLU A 215 -17.58 8.68 -20.69
C GLU A 215 -16.09 8.58 -21.08
N LEU A 216 -15.80 8.14 -22.30
CA LEU A 216 -14.42 7.98 -22.76
C LEU A 216 -13.63 9.30 -22.66
N GLY A 217 -12.50 9.26 -21.95
CA GLY A 217 -11.59 10.40 -21.77
C GLY A 217 -11.76 11.16 -20.45
N PHE A 218 -12.77 10.85 -19.64
CA PHE A 218 -12.93 11.45 -18.31
C PHE A 218 -12.04 10.74 -17.27
N GLN A 219 -11.44 11.52 -16.37
CA GLN A 219 -10.73 10.96 -15.22
C GLN A 219 -11.73 10.63 -14.10
N HIS A 220 -12.01 9.36 -13.91
CA HIS A 220 -12.88 8.90 -12.83
C HIS A 220 -12.11 8.61 -11.55
N THR A 221 -12.72 8.90 -10.41
CA THR A 221 -12.30 8.45 -9.08
C THR A 221 -12.14 6.91 -9.05
N PRO A 222 -10.94 6.39 -8.73
CA PRO A 222 -10.73 4.95 -8.62
C PRO A 222 -11.57 4.30 -7.52
N VAL A 223 -12.09 3.12 -7.83
CA VAL A 223 -12.83 2.27 -6.89
C VAL A 223 -12.04 0.99 -6.67
N PHE A 224 -11.72 0.68 -5.41
CA PHE A 224 -11.09 -0.57 -5.01
C PHE A 224 -12.12 -1.49 -4.37
N VAL A 225 -12.34 -2.66 -4.95
CA VAL A 225 -13.19 -3.72 -4.41
C VAL A 225 -12.26 -4.73 -3.74
N LEU A 226 -12.27 -4.77 -2.41
CA LEU A 226 -11.45 -5.68 -1.61
C LEU A 226 -12.30 -6.80 -1.05
N VAL A 227 -11.91 -8.04 -1.31
CA VAL A 227 -12.65 -9.23 -0.89
C VAL A 227 -11.75 -10.16 -0.10
N ASP A 228 -12.09 -10.38 1.16
CA ASP A 228 -11.52 -11.47 1.96
C ASP A 228 -12.34 -12.76 1.75
N GLU A 229 -11.66 -13.90 1.73
CA GLU A 229 -12.24 -15.22 1.44
C GLU A 229 -13.08 -15.25 0.14
N PHE A 230 -12.52 -14.77 -0.98
CA PHE A 230 -13.21 -14.65 -2.27
C PHE A 230 -13.82 -15.95 -2.79
N ALA A 231 -13.12 -17.09 -2.62
CA ALA A 231 -13.65 -18.40 -2.98
C ALA A 231 -14.93 -18.75 -2.21
N HIS A 232 -14.99 -18.34 -0.94
CA HIS A 232 -16.15 -18.56 -0.09
C HIS A 232 -17.35 -17.72 -0.56
N LEU A 233 -17.11 -16.46 -0.91
CA LEU A 233 -18.11 -15.60 -1.55
C LEU A 233 -18.71 -16.25 -2.80
N LEU A 234 -17.87 -16.72 -3.73
CA LEU A 234 -18.35 -17.34 -4.98
C LEU A 234 -19.13 -18.63 -4.72
N SER A 235 -18.72 -19.43 -3.74
CA SER A 235 -19.42 -20.67 -3.37
C SER A 235 -20.78 -20.43 -2.73
N LYS A 236 -20.87 -19.47 -1.80
CA LYS A 236 -22.08 -19.18 -1.03
C LYS A 236 -23.04 -18.25 -1.75
N TYR A 237 -22.54 -17.36 -2.59
CA TYR A 237 -23.33 -16.44 -3.39
C TYR A 237 -22.91 -16.47 -4.87
N PRO A 238 -23.30 -17.53 -5.63
CA PRO A 238 -22.87 -17.73 -7.01
C PRO A 238 -23.22 -16.57 -7.97
N LYS A 239 -24.25 -15.77 -7.66
CA LYS A 239 -24.59 -14.57 -8.43
C LYS A 239 -23.45 -13.55 -8.46
N ALA A 240 -22.58 -13.51 -7.44
CA ALA A 240 -21.38 -12.67 -7.45
C ALA A 240 -20.47 -12.95 -8.64
N ALA A 241 -20.43 -14.19 -9.14
CA ALA A 241 -19.50 -14.59 -10.19
C ALA A 241 -19.66 -13.74 -11.46
N GLY A 242 -20.90 -13.47 -11.90
CA GLY A 242 -21.15 -12.64 -13.09
C GLY A 242 -20.61 -11.21 -12.94
N TYR A 243 -20.82 -10.59 -11.77
CA TYR A 243 -20.30 -9.26 -11.48
C TYR A 243 -18.77 -9.23 -11.47
N PHE A 244 -18.13 -10.18 -10.80
CA PHE A 244 -16.66 -10.22 -10.71
C PHE A 244 -15.99 -10.57 -12.05
N GLU A 245 -16.59 -11.42 -12.90
CA GLU A 245 -16.12 -11.61 -14.27
C GLU A 245 -16.06 -10.26 -15.02
N ASN A 246 -17.15 -9.49 -14.94
CA ASN A 246 -17.25 -8.17 -15.56
C ASN A 246 -16.22 -7.18 -15.00
N PHE A 247 -16.08 -7.11 -13.67
CA PHE A 247 -15.13 -6.20 -13.02
C PHE A 247 -13.67 -6.54 -13.34
N LEU A 248 -13.32 -7.83 -13.39
CA LEU A 248 -11.96 -8.28 -13.71
C LEU A 248 -11.62 -8.11 -15.19
N ALA A 249 -12.61 -8.32 -16.07
CA ALA A 249 -12.38 -8.21 -17.52
C ALA A 249 -12.31 -6.77 -18.00
N ARG A 250 -13.12 -5.86 -17.44
CA ARG A 250 -13.32 -4.49 -17.96
C ARG A 250 -13.00 -3.38 -16.95
N GLY A 251 -12.71 -3.71 -15.69
CA GLY A 251 -12.54 -2.72 -14.63
C GLY A 251 -11.43 -1.72 -14.88
N ARG A 252 -10.33 -2.13 -15.54
CA ARG A 252 -9.19 -1.25 -15.84
C ARG A 252 -9.58 0.03 -16.57
N SER A 253 -10.41 -0.06 -17.61
CA SER A 253 -10.76 1.11 -18.44
C SER A 253 -11.69 2.08 -17.72
N VAL A 254 -12.29 1.66 -16.60
CA VAL A 254 -13.24 2.46 -15.82
C VAL A 254 -12.76 2.77 -14.39
N ASN A 255 -11.46 2.55 -14.10
CA ASN A 255 -10.84 2.68 -12.78
C ASN A 255 -11.54 1.89 -11.67
N ILE A 256 -11.94 0.65 -11.97
CA ILE A 256 -12.37 -0.34 -10.97
C ILE A 256 -11.26 -1.39 -10.83
N HIS A 257 -10.72 -1.49 -9.62
CA HIS A 257 -9.62 -2.37 -9.26
C HIS A 257 -10.13 -3.39 -8.24
N VAL A 258 -9.72 -4.65 -8.40
CA VAL A 258 -10.24 -5.75 -7.57
C VAL A 258 -9.05 -6.39 -6.86
N VAL A 259 -9.15 -6.51 -5.55
CA VAL A 259 -8.17 -7.18 -4.70
C VAL A 259 -8.86 -8.32 -3.98
N VAL A 260 -8.43 -9.55 -4.23
CA VAL A 260 -9.04 -10.75 -3.64
C VAL A 260 -8.03 -11.47 -2.76
N ALA A 261 -8.46 -11.94 -1.59
CA ALA A 261 -7.74 -12.91 -0.79
C ALA A 261 -8.46 -14.27 -0.88
N THR A 262 -7.70 -15.33 -1.12
CA THR A 262 -8.22 -16.71 -1.22
C THR A 262 -7.21 -17.71 -0.68
N GLN A 263 -7.66 -18.91 -0.34
CA GLN A 263 -6.77 -19.97 0.13
C GLN A 263 -5.95 -20.58 -1.01
N ASN A 264 -6.61 -20.82 -2.14
CA ASN A 264 -6.00 -21.40 -3.33
C ASN A 264 -6.52 -20.68 -4.58
N LEU A 265 -5.74 -20.70 -5.65
CA LEU A 265 -6.15 -20.12 -6.93
C LEU A 265 -7.15 -21.02 -7.67
N SER A 266 -7.08 -22.34 -7.46
CA SER A 266 -7.91 -23.35 -8.13
C SER A 266 -9.41 -23.24 -7.83
N SER A 267 -9.79 -22.65 -6.69
CA SER A 267 -11.19 -22.35 -6.35
C SER A 267 -11.81 -21.21 -7.15
N ILE A 268 -10.98 -20.41 -7.84
CA ILE A 268 -11.43 -19.31 -8.68
C ILE A 268 -11.63 -19.82 -10.12
N PRO A 269 -12.72 -19.47 -10.83
CA PRO A 269 -12.91 -19.82 -12.23
C PRO A 269 -11.73 -19.40 -13.13
N ARG A 270 -11.35 -20.25 -14.09
CA ARG A 270 -10.17 -20.00 -14.97
C ARG A 270 -10.29 -18.69 -15.77
N SER A 271 -11.49 -18.31 -16.16
CA SER A 271 -11.79 -17.02 -16.80
C SER A 271 -11.32 -15.84 -15.94
N MET A 272 -11.72 -15.79 -14.67
CA MET A 272 -11.25 -14.77 -13.71
C MET A 272 -9.74 -14.83 -13.47
N GLN A 273 -9.16 -16.03 -13.36
CA GLN A 273 -7.73 -16.19 -13.09
C GLN A 273 -6.84 -15.54 -14.17
N ALA A 274 -7.32 -15.46 -15.42
CA ALA A 274 -6.61 -14.84 -16.53
C ALA A 274 -6.40 -13.33 -16.34
N HIS A 275 -7.26 -12.68 -15.54
CA HIS A 275 -7.23 -11.26 -15.22
C HIS A 275 -6.45 -10.96 -13.92
N LEU A 276 -6.33 -11.94 -13.02
CA LEU A 276 -5.58 -11.86 -11.77
C LEU A 276 -4.08 -12.16 -11.98
N ARG A 277 -3.42 -11.31 -12.78
CA ARG A 277 -2.01 -11.50 -13.17
C ARG A 277 -1.01 -11.04 -12.12
N SER A 278 -1.37 -10.08 -11.27
CA SER A 278 -0.59 -9.78 -10.06
C SER A 278 -1.06 -10.68 -8.94
N ARG A 279 -0.15 -11.48 -8.40
CA ARG A 279 -0.43 -12.50 -7.39
C ARG A 279 0.57 -12.35 -6.24
N ILE A 280 0.12 -12.52 -5.02
CA ILE A 280 0.99 -12.63 -3.85
C ILE A 280 0.76 -14.00 -3.24
N ALA A 281 1.83 -14.78 -3.12
CA ALA A 281 1.90 -16.00 -2.35
C ALA A 281 2.27 -15.67 -0.89
N VAL A 282 1.48 -16.13 0.07
CA VAL A 282 1.65 -15.82 1.50
C VAL A 282 1.71 -17.08 2.34
N GLY A 283 2.74 -17.19 3.17
CA GLY A 283 2.99 -18.38 3.99
C GLY A 283 3.38 -19.61 3.17
N HIS A 284 3.49 -20.76 3.83
CA HIS A 284 4.01 -21.97 3.19
C HIS A 284 3.04 -22.50 2.12
N LEU A 285 3.46 -22.42 0.86
CA LEU A 285 2.79 -23.02 -0.30
C LEU A 285 3.70 -24.09 -0.88
N GLU A 286 3.10 -25.15 -1.40
CA GLU A 286 3.87 -26.20 -2.04
C GLU A 286 4.46 -25.73 -3.38
N LYS A 287 5.53 -26.38 -3.83
CA LYS A 287 6.19 -26.06 -5.10
C LYS A 287 5.22 -26.08 -6.28
N VAL A 288 4.30 -27.04 -6.30
CA VAL A 288 3.27 -27.17 -7.36
C VAL A 288 2.33 -25.97 -7.38
N GLU A 289 1.93 -25.49 -6.20
CA GLU A 289 1.08 -24.31 -6.07
C GLU A 289 1.80 -23.05 -6.54
N LEU A 290 3.07 -22.86 -6.14
CA LEU A 290 3.89 -21.73 -6.59
C LEU A 290 4.07 -21.72 -8.11
N LEU A 291 4.33 -22.89 -8.72
CA LEU A 291 4.38 -23.03 -10.17
C LEU A 291 3.05 -22.67 -10.84
N ALA A 292 1.91 -23.10 -10.27
CA ALA A 292 0.58 -22.75 -10.76
C ALA A 292 0.27 -21.25 -10.64
N LEU A 293 0.88 -20.57 -9.66
CA LEU A 293 0.82 -19.12 -9.53
C LEU A 293 1.69 -18.40 -10.58
N GLY A 294 2.61 -19.10 -11.24
CA GLY A 294 3.52 -18.55 -12.25
C GLY A 294 4.92 -18.24 -11.72
N ASP A 295 5.27 -18.68 -10.52
CA ASP A 295 6.63 -18.53 -9.97
C ASP A 295 7.54 -19.62 -10.55
N GLN A 296 8.40 -19.24 -11.50
CA GLN A 296 9.33 -20.18 -12.12
C GLN A 296 10.40 -20.72 -11.17
N ALA A 297 10.76 -19.95 -10.14
CA ALA A 297 11.74 -20.40 -9.14
C ALA A 297 11.10 -21.36 -8.13
N ALA A 298 9.80 -21.19 -7.88
CA ALA A 298 8.98 -21.99 -6.95
C ALA A 298 9.68 -22.25 -5.61
N THR A 299 10.40 -21.24 -5.11
CA THR A 299 11.10 -21.30 -3.83
C THR A 299 10.08 -21.19 -2.71
N PRO A 300 10.08 -22.11 -1.72
CA PRO A 300 9.14 -22.06 -0.62
C PRO A 300 9.21 -20.72 0.12
N VAL A 301 8.05 -20.19 0.48
CA VAL A 301 7.97 -19.06 1.42
C VAL A 301 8.21 -19.61 2.81
N VAL A 302 9.25 -19.11 3.47
CA VAL A 302 9.62 -19.52 4.84
C VAL A 302 9.43 -18.31 5.74
N ASN A 303 8.49 -18.42 6.68
CA ASN A 303 8.35 -17.40 7.73
C ASN A 303 9.57 -17.48 8.65
N THR A 304 10.10 -16.32 9.03
CA THR A 304 11.08 -16.27 10.12
C THR A 304 10.37 -16.21 11.46
N LYS A 305 11.12 -16.34 12.56
CA LYS A 305 10.55 -16.26 13.92
C LYS A 305 9.94 -14.89 14.22
N ASP A 306 10.41 -13.84 13.53
CA ASP A 306 10.10 -12.43 13.78
C ASP A 306 9.37 -11.74 12.61
N SER A 307 9.20 -12.40 11.45
CA SER A 307 8.50 -11.85 10.27
C SER A 307 7.66 -12.90 9.54
N ARG A 308 6.50 -12.47 9.02
CA ARG A 308 5.78 -13.23 7.99
C ARG A 308 6.34 -12.86 6.64
N SER A 309 6.48 -13.84 5.78
CA SER A 309 7.09 -13.63 4.47
C SER A 309 6.08 -13.94 3.36
N ALA A 310 6.25 -13.25 2.24
CA ALA A 310 5.41 -13.40 1.06
C ALA A 310 6.23 -13.22 -0.21
N ARG A 311 5.67 -13.69 -1.33
CA ARG A 311 6.28 -13.59 -2.66
C ARG A 311 5.32 -12.90 -3.60
N LEU A 312 5.75 -11.80 -4.18
CA LEU A 312 5.07 -11.15 -5.28
C LEU A 312 5.39 -11.89 -6.58
N ILE A 313 4.37 -12.42 -7.24
CA ILE A 313 4.43 -13.25 -8.45
C ILE A 313 3.59 -12.55 -9.53
N GLY A 314 4.18 -12.26 -10.69
CA GLY A 314 3.55 -11.51 -11.77
C GLY A 314 4.41 -10.33 -12.22
N LEU A 315 3.88 -9.48 -13.10
CA LEU A 315 4.56 -8.32 -13.72
C LEU A 315 5.57 -8.59 -14.85
N GLY A 316 5.76 -9.85 -15.27
CA GLY A 316 6.79 -10.19 -16.27
C GLY A 316 8.22 -10.08 -15.70
N GLN A 317 8.34 -9.98 -14.38
CA GLN A 317 9.60 -9.91 -13.63
C GLN A 317 9.76 -11.17 -12.77
N ALA A 318 10.98 -11.40 -12.30
CA ALA A 318 11.26 -12.47 -11.36
C ALA A 318 10.46 -12.26 -10.06
N ALA A 319 9.98 -13.36 -9.46
CA ALA A 319 9.23 -13.30 -8.21
C ALA A 319 10.07 -12.62 -7.11
N GLN A 320 9.48 -11.63 -6.44
CA GLN A 320 10.16 -10.85 -5.41
C GLN A 320 9.71 -11.29 -4.01
N HIS A 321 10.66 -11.65 -3.15
CA HIS A 321 10.39 -11.97 -1.76
C HIS A 321 10.30 -10.70 -0.93
N PHE A 322 9.34 -10.61 0.01
CA PHE A 322 9.20 -9.50 0.94
C PHE A 322 8.64 -9.96 2.30
N ASP A 323 8.94 -9.19 3.35
CA ASP A 323 8.44 -9.40 4.70
C ASP A 323 7.29 -8.44 5.02
N PHE A 324 6.31 -8.90 5.82
CA PHE A 324 5.12 -8.13 6.13
C PHE A 324 4.61 -8.41 7.55
#